data_AF-A0AAD9UVT8-F1
#
_entry.id   AF-A0AAD9UVT8-F1
#
_cell.length_a   1.000
_cell.length_b   1.000
_cell.length_c   1.000
_cell.angle_alpha   90.00
_cell.angle_beta   90.00
_cell.angle_gamma   90.00
#
_symmetry.space_group_name_H-M   'P 1'
#
loop_
_entity.id
_entity.type
_entity.pdbx_description
1 polymer ?
#
loop_
_entity_poly.entity_id
_entity_poly.type
_entity_poly.pdbx_seq_one_letter_code
_entity_poly.pdbx_strand_id
1 'polypeptide(L)'
;MAVEEAGTRVNLSMQEWYNSPYPTTTTFRPHSARIAILKQCRKFSDDVLFNQTFDYPLNPTNYLMSGSFIVIQLIVAVEDEGTSEIWACDTSPDVDQMVMTGDGMFRIVAKVMPNAHIFSSKLDFKGKQLPAFAGNLTFWLPVKSERPLFYTTKIQLLHGISDYHHKVLDEHTFWSIRTHDLGTNPRDFQSGRTIFEVEKPIPKIKLQGQYNKFLLDKQNFVERYGGIARFKDLVLTVRLEEAIMNFGQNKMDDCQAICQDVCDYLTRHNSGNWPFLLTKAFYIISAIYRQAGQFDKADEYMEWSCECAERAVLNEETAVNRYNAAALLAEKSAAVGITPAEELLAERLFEEVCGFWTQQKENESMRCVNRTLNRSILFLLKASRTKFPDMRKPVSRASLGKAWETIWKCERDLMSQCPKRLKATFLIAKADYFIRKATMEGSDIVQQQRREDFLSALTVLQSTIQICHDLRMQTEIEGIRDRTRNIEALSAHGLQWLNVAEPADAVVAAEIRNQPVERSTSDIDDLINMLLLQEEEQNRRSAHQCTE
;
A
#
# COMPACT_ATOMS: atom_id res chain seq x y z
N MET A 1 -37.10 -13.01 -24.51
CA MET A 1 -38.13 -12.17 -23.87
C MET A 1 -37.65 -11.93 -22.44
N ALA A 2 -36.80 -10.94 -22.17
CA ALA A 2 -37.01 -9.49 -22.26
C ALA A 2 -37.96 -8.95 -21.18
N VAL A 3 -37.53 -7.81 -20.60
CA VAL A 3 -38.25 -6.79 -19.79
C VAL A 3 -38.14 -7.02 -18.26
N GLU A 4 -37.17 -6.39 -17.55
CA GLU A 4 -37.02 -4.97 -17.09
C GLU A 4 -37.51 -4.81 -15.64
N GLU A 5 -36.64 -4.47 -14.69
CA GLU A 5 -36.22 -3.13 -14.21
C GLU A 5 -37.10 -2.52 -13.10
N ALA A 6 -36.42 -2.22 -11.98
CA ALA A 6 -36.50 -1.02 -11.12
C ALA A 6 -36.14 -1.45 -9.68
N GLY A 7 -35.07 -0.99 -9.01
CA GLY A 7 -34.38 0.29 -9.12
C GLY A 7 -34.83 1.20 -7.98
N THR A 8 -34.31 1.02 -6.76
CA THR A 8 -34.29 2.10 -5.77
C THR A 8 -33.04 2.01 -4.89
N ARG A 9 -32.12 2.95 -5.12
CA ARG A 9 -30.97 3.23 -4.25
C ARG A 9 -31.48 3.79 -2.91
N VAL A 10 -30.96 3.27 -1.78
CA VAL A 10 -31.12 3.92 -0.48
C VAL A 10 -29.74 4.28 0.09
N ASN A 11 -29.59 5.57 0.38
CA ASN A 11 -28.51 6.17 1.16
C ASN A 11 -28.36 5.45 2.50
N LEU A 12 -27.19 4.86 2.80
CA LEU A 12 -26.93 4.31 4.12
C LEU A 12 -26.41 5.40 5.08
N SER A 13 -27.36 6.13 5.66
CA SER A 13 -27.17 6.88 6.90
C SER A 13 -27.40 5.97 8.11
N MET A 14 -26.53 6.06 9.13
CA MET A 14 -26.77 5.82 10.56
C MET A 14 -27.52 4.55 11.04
N GLN A 15 -27.78 3.54 10.21
CA GLN A 15 -28.44 2.29 10.60
C GLN A 15 -27.63 1.09 10.12
N GLU A 16 -26.86 0.52 11.03
CA GLU A 16 -26.55 -0.92 11.13
C GLU A 16 -25.79 -1.09 12.45
N TRP A 17 -26.54 -0.91 13.53
CA TRP A 17 -26.33 -1.64 14.77
C TRP A 17 -27.23 -2.89 14.63
N TYR A 18 -26.72 -4.06 15.00
CA TYR A 18 -27.40 -5.36 14.88
C TYR A 18 -28.92 -5.28 15.15
N ASN A 19 -29.72 -5.92 14.30
CA ASN A 19 -31.18 -6.09 14.43
C ASN A 19 -31.52 -7.08 15.59
N SER A 20 -31.09 -6.81 16.82
CA SER A 20 -31.70 -7.44 18.00
C SER A 20 -32.87 -6.57 18.48
N PRO A 21 -34.04 -7.15 18.81
CA PRO A 21 -35.15 -6.41 19.41
C PRO A 21 -34.71 -5.74 20.71
N TYR A 22 -35.12 -4.47 20.89
CA TYR A 22 -34.74 -3.64 22.03
C TYR A 22 -35.86 -3.63 23.08
N PRO A 23 -35.68 -4.20 24.28
CA PRO A 23 -36.60 -3.97 25.38
C PRO A 23 -36.31 -2.61 26.04
N THR A 24 -37.23 -1.65 25.92
CA THR A 24 -37.20 -0.42 26.72
C THR A 24 -37.90 -0.65 28.05
N THR A 25 -37.17 -0.60 29.17
CA THR A 25 -37.54 0.04 30.46
C THR A 25 -36.66 -0.45 31.62
N THR A 26 -36.68 0.33 32.71
CA THR A 26 -36.08 0.22 34.05
C THR A 26 -36.27 -1.12 34.79
N THR A 27 -36.78 -2.17 34.14
CA THR A 27 -37.17 -3.46 34.73
C THR A 27 -36.50 -4.68 34.11
N PHE A 28 -35.77 -4.54 33.00
CA PHE A 28 -34.99 -5.67 32.49
C PHE A 28 -33.78 -5.91 33.40
N ARG A 29 -33.80 -7.02 34.14
CA ARG A 29 -32.65 -7.55 34.88
C ARG A 29 -32.31 -8.89 34.27
N PRO A 30 -31.21 -9.00 33.51
CA PRO A 30 -30.83 -10.26 32.90
C PRO A 30 -30.65 -11.34 33.99
N HIS A 31 -31.23 -12.53 33.80
CA HIS A 31 -31.03 -13.66 34.72
C HIS A 31 -29.60 -14.22 34.58
N SER A 32 -29.06 -14.15 33.36
CA SER A 32 -27.65 -14.37 33.03
C SER A 32 -27.21 -13.27 32.06
N ALA A 33 -26.07 -12.64 32.34
CA ALA A 33 -25.62 -11.44 31.67
C ALA A 33 -24.17 -11.61 31.22
N ARG A 34 -23.88 -11.27 29.97
CA ARG A 34 -22.52 -11.27 29.42
C ARG A 34 -22.16 -9.94 28.79
N ILE A 35 -20.86 -9.67 28.71
CA ILE A 35 -20.31 -8.51 28.02
C ILE A 35 -20.36 -8.78 26.52
N ALA A 36 -21.08 -7.94 25.79
CA ALA A 36 -21.08 -7.94 24.34
C ALA A 36 -20.12 -6.86 23.82
N ILE A 37 -19.08 -7.28 23.09
CA ILE A 37 -18.19 -6.35 22.38
C ILE A 37 -18.84 -6.02 21.05
N LEU A 38 -19.51 -4.87 21.00
CA LEU A 38 -20.23 -4.42 19.82
C LEU A 38 -19.26 -4.01 18.70
N LYS A 39 -18.18 -3.32 19.06
CA LYS A 39 -17.12 -2.91 18.13
C LYS A 39 -15.79 -2.80 18.86
N GLN A 40 -14.69 -2.99 18.13
CA GLN A 40 -13.35 -2.76 18.65
C GLN A 40 -12.45 -2.02 17.66
N CYS A 41 -11.47 -1.29 18.16
CA CYS A 41 -10.52 -0.53 17.36
C CYS A 41 -9.15 -0.53 18.02
N ARG A 42 -8.09 -0.66 17.22
CA ARG A 42 -6.70 -0.48 17.65
C ARG A 42 -6.08 0.67 16.84
N LYS A 43 -5.34 1.56 17.49
CA LYS A 43 -4.66 2.72 16.88
C LYS A 43 -3.28 2.89 17.49
N PHE A 44 -2.38 3.54 16.75
CA PHE A 44 -1.12 4.06 17.29
C PHE A 44 -1.25 5.58 17.51
N SER A 45 -0.71 6.09 18.61
CA SER A 45 -0.76 7.53 18.97
C SER A 45 0.58 7.95 19.57
N ASP A 46 1.16 9.05 19.07
CA ASP A 46 2.37 9.67 19.61
C ASP A 46 2.07 10.90 20.51
N ASP A 47 0.85 11.41 20.44
CA ASP A 47 0.32 12.48 21.27
C ASP A 47 -1.09 12.11 21.74
N VAL A 48 -1.44 12.52 22.96
CA VAL A 48 -2.76 12.30 23.54
C VAL A 48 -3.45 13.64 23.72
N LEU A 49 -4.56 13.84 23.01
CA LEU A 49 -5.53 14.89 23.32
C LEU A 49 -6.76 14.20 23.88
N PHE A 50 -7.08 14.50 25.13
CA PHE A 50 -8.20 13.92 25.83
C PHE A 50 -9.12 15.03 26.32
N ASN A 51 -10.37 15.01 25.84
CA ASN A 51 -11.44 15.85 26.36
C ASN A 51 -12.30 14.97 27.27
N GLN A 52 -12.11 15.07 28.58
CA GLN A 52 -13.14 14.67 29.53
C GLN A 52 -13.93 15.93 29.87
N THR A 53 -15.19 15.97 29.47
CA THR A 53 -16.18 16.77 30.20
C THR A 53 -16.43 16.02 31.50
N PHE A 54 -15.77 16.44 32.58
CA PHE A 54 -16.30 16.18 33.91
C PHE A 54 -17.69 16.80 33.99
N ASP A 55 -18.60 16.26 34.78
CA ASP A 55 -19.96 16.80 35.00
C ASP A 55 -19.99 18.22 35.65
N TYR A 56 -18.86 18.92 35.66
CA TYR A 56 -18.73 20.32 36.02
C TYR A 56 -18.26 21.14 34.82
N PRO A 57 -18.83 22.34 34.60
CA PRO A 57 -18.49 23.22 33.48
C PRO A 57 -17.15 23.91 33.74
N LEU A 58 -16.07 23.15 33.74
CA LEU A 58 -14.72 23.67 33.76
C LEU A 58 -13.97 23.09 32.56
N ASN A 59 -13.23 23.97 31.90
CA ASN A 59 -12.56 23.80 30.60
C ASN A 59 -12.02 22.38 30.32
N PRO A 60 -12.02 21.92 29.06
CA PRO A 60 -11.41 20.66 28.68
C PRO A 60 -9.97 20.60 29.21
N THR A 61 -9.74 19.78 30.22
CA THR A 61 -8.42 19.61 30.80
C THR A 61 -7.63 18.68 29.89
N ASN A 62 -6.83 19.28 29.01
CA ASN A 62 -5.95 18.56 28.10
C ASN A 62 -4.79 17.94 28.90
N TYR A 63 -4.81 16.63 29.12
CA TYR A 63 -3.64 15.92 29.61
C TYR A 63 -2.72 15.57 28.42
N LEU A 64 -1.63 16.34 28.28
CA LEU A 64 -0.58 15.99 27.33
C LEU A 64 0.32 14.93 27.96
N MET A 65 0.16 13.69 27.53
CA MET A 65 1.09 12.62 27.88
C MET A 65 2.08 12.44 26.74
N SER A 66 3.36 12.73 26.99
CA SER A 66 4.42 12.52 26.01
C SER A 66 4.81 11.04 25.96
N GLY A 67 4.59 10.39 24.81
CA GLY A 67 4.98 9.00 24.59
C GLY A 67 4.21 8.32 23.47
N SER A 68 4.76 7.23 22.94
CA SER A 68 4.10 6.40 21.94
C SER A 68 3.20 5.36 22.60
N PHE A 69 1.95 5.28 22.19
CA PHE A 69 0.94 4.37 22.72
C PHE A 69 0.26 3.57 21.63
N ILE A 70 -0.14 2.36 21.98
CA ILE A 70 -1.17 1.62 21.27
C ILE A 70 -2.47 1.78 22.03
N VAL A 71 -3.45 2.36 21.33
CA VAL A 71 -4.77 2.65 21.87
C VAL A 71 -5.73 1.57 21.39
N ILE A 72 -6.26 0.79 22.32
CA ILE A 72 -7.34 -0.17 22.06
C ILE A 72 -8.64 0.40 22.60
N GLN A 73 -9.64 0.52 21.76
CA GLN A 73 -10.97 1.02 22.12
C GLN A 73 -11.99 -0.09 21.90
N LEU A 74 -12.81 -0.38 22.90
CA LEU A 74 -13.85 -1.40 22.86
C LEU A 74 -15.18 -0.73 23.17
N ILE A 75 -16.10 -0.72 22.20
CA ILE A 75 -17.49 -0.37 22.44
C ILE A 75 -18.16 -1.62 22.96
N VAL A 76 -18.57 -1.59 24.21
CA VAL A 76 -19.20 -2.73 24.89
C VAL A 76 -20.61 -2.37 25.36
N ALA A 77 -21.45 -3.39 25.44
CA ALA A 77 -22.76 -3.38 26.06
C ALA A 77 -22.94 -4.67 26.86
N VAL A 78 -24.07 -4.82 27.56
CA VAL A 78 -24.44 -6.10 28.19
C VAL A 78 -25.56 -6.73 27.40
N GLU A 79 -25.43 -8.02 27.18
CA GLU A 79 -26.41 -8.88 26.51
C GLU A 79 -26.95 -9.89 27.52
N ASP A 80 -28.24 -10.15 27.45
CA ASP A 80 -28.87 -11.26 28.17
C ASP A 80 -28.61 -12.57 27.40
N GLU A 81 -28.05 -13.57 28.07
CA GLU A 81 -27.64 -14.80 27.40
C GLU A 81 -28.81 -15.68 26.93
N GLY A 82 -29.99 -15.55 27.55
CA GLY A 82 -31.16 -16.35 27.21
C GLY A 82 -31.91 -15.82 25.99
N THR A 83 -31.83 -14.51 25.75
CA THR A 83 -32.62 -13.82 24.73
C THR A 83 -31.78 -13.14 23.64
N SER A 84 -30.47 -12.97 23.86
CA SER A 84 -29.57 -12.18 23.01
C SER A 84 -30.00 -10.71 22.83
N GLU A 85 -30.79 -10.20 23.77
CA GLU A 85 -31.22 -8.80 23.81
C GLU A 85 -30.17 -7.94 24.53
N ILE A 86 -29.95 -6.71 24.04
CA ILE A 86 -29.02 -5.75 24.64
C ILE A 86 -29.72 -4.97 25.76
N TRP A 87 -29.08 -4.91 26.93
CA TRP A 87 -29.60 -4.20 28.08
C TRP A 87 -29.48 -2.67 27.92
N ALA A 88 -30.64 -1.97 27.88
CA ALA A 88 -30.69 -0.52 27.91
C ALA A 88 -30.52 0.02 29.34
N CYS A 89 -29.37 0.63 29.61
CA CYS A 89 -28.94 0.90 30.99
C CYS A 89 -28.21 2.25 31.18
N ASP A 90 -28.40 3.22 30.27
CA ASP A 90 -27.82 4.57 30.34
C ASP A 90 -26.40 4.60 30.94
N THR A 91 -25.46 3.87 30.33
CA THR A 91 -24.12 3.67 30.91
C THR A 91 -23.50 5.02 31.29
N SER A 92 -22.76 5.10 32.39
CA SER A 92 -22.07 6.34 32.77
C SER A 92 -20.57 6.05 32.87
N PRO A 93 -19.73 6.80 32.14
CA PRO A 93 -18.30 6.61 32.20
C PRO A 93 -17.73 7.16 33.52
N ASP A 94 -16.94 6.34 34.21
CA ASP A 94 -16.02 6.75 35.27
C ASP A 94 -14.58 6.43 34.81
N VAL A 95 -13.56 6.97 35.47
CA VAL A 95 -12.18 7.01 34.94
C VAL A 95 -11.75 5.66 34.35
N ASP A 96 -11.83 4.56 35.07
CA ASP A 96 -11.41 3.22 34.64
C ASP A 96 -12.53 2.17 34.58
N GLN A 97 -13.78 2.58 34.78
CA GLN A 97 -14.95 1.71 34.84
C GLN A 97 -16.17 2.34 34.16
N MET A 98 -17.18 1.53 33.86
CA MET A 98 -18.48 2.02 33.38
C MET A 98 -19.58 1.56 34.29
N VAL A 99 -20.34 2.51 34.82
CA VAL A 99 -21.50 2.26 35.68
C VAL A 99 -22.73 2.06 34.82
N MET A 100 -23.49 1.01 35.07
CA MET A 100 -24.66 0.64 34.25
C MET A 100 -26.00 0.92 34.95
N THR A 101 -25.99 1.21 36.25
CA THR A 101 -27.20 1.50 37.00
C THR A 101 -26.94 2.71 37.88
N GLY A 102 -27.95 3.57 38.06
CA GLY A 102 -27.81 4.80 38.87
C GLY A 102 -27.40 4.54 40.32
N ASP A 103 -27.58 3.32 40.84
CA ASP A 103 -27.17 2.86 42.16
C ASP A 103 -25.75 2.26 42.21
N GLY A 104 -25.06 2.14 41.07
CA GLY A 104 -23.71 1.58 40.99
C GLY A 104 -23.63 0.06 41.16
N MET A 105 -24.77 -0.65 41.24
CA MET A 105 -24.80 -2.09 41.47
C MET A 105 -24.20 -2.89 40.32
N PHE A 106 -24.34 -2.45 39.06
CA PHE A 106 -23.76 -3.12 37.90
C PHE A 106 -22.67 -2.25 37.27
N ARG A 107 -21.48 -2.82 37.11
CA ARG A 107 -20.30 -2.10 36.61
C ARG A 107 -19.46 -2.98 35.68
N ILE A 108 -18.92 -2.38 34.61
CA ILE A 108 -17.90 -3.01 33.78
C ILE A 108 -16.55 -2.43 34.17
N VAL A 109 -15.65 -3.28 34.66
CA VAL A 109 -14.32 -2.90 35.14
C VAL A 109 -13.26 -3.51 34.24
N ALA A 110 -12.32 -2.68 33.79
CA ALA A 110 -11.21 -3.10 32.95
C ALA A 110 -9.89 -3.10 33.73
N LYS A 111 -9.03 -4.09 33.47
CA LYS A 111 -7.70 -4.23 34.06
C LYS A 111 -6.69 -4.55 32.97
N VAL A 112 -5.46 -4.07 33.16
CA VAL A 112 -4.37 -4.28 32.20
C VAL A 112 -3.06 -4.56 32.93
N MET A 113 -2.31 -5.57 32.46
CA MET A 113 -1.02 -5.98 33.04
C MET A 113 0.03 -6.10 31.93
N PRO A 114 1.22 -5.48 32.04
CA PRO A 114 1.63 -4.53 33.09
C PRO A 114 0.79 -3.25 33.08
N ASN A 115 0.81 -2.50 34.19
CA ASN A 115 -0.01 -1.29 34.38
C ASN A 115 0.07 -0.35 33.17
N ALA A 116 -1.09 0.07 32.69
CA ALA A 116 -1.29 0.97 31.56
C ALA A 116 -2.51 1.86 31.83
N HIS A 117 -2.77 2.87 31.01
CA HIS A 117 -3.89 3.77 31.26
C HIS A 117 -5.18 3.21 30.68
N ILE A 118 -6.27 3.30 31.44
CA ILE A 118 -7.60 2.87 31.06
C ILE A 118 -8.52 4.06 31.22
N PHE A 119 -9.36 4.30 30.21
CA PHE A 119 -10.35 5.37 30.20
C PHE A 119 -11.69 4.86 29.73
N SER A 120 -12.78 5.30 30.33
CA SER A 120 -14.10 5.12 29.75
C SER A 120 -14.65 6.44 29.15
N SER A 121 -15.50 6.32 28.13
CA SER A 121 -16.14 7.49 27.50
C SER A 121 -17.47 7.17 26.83
N LYS A 122 -18.25 8.22 26.58
CA LYS A 122 -19.51 8.17 25.81
C LYS A 122 -19.35 8.42 24.31
N LEU A 123 -18.11 8.52 23.84
CA LEU A 123 -17.82 8.81 22.44
C LEU A 123 -17.29 7.56 21.75
N ASP A 124 -17.74 7.32 20.52
CA ASP A 124 -17.23 6.27 19.65
C ASP A 124 -15.82 6.61 19.13
N PHE A 125 -15.23 5.71 18.33
CA PHE A 125 -13.87 5.89 17.79
C PHE A 125 -13.70 7.10 16.87
N LYS A 126 -14.79 7.78 16.49
CA LYS A 126 -14.86 8.97 15.63
C LYS A 126 -15.29 10.23 16.40
N GLY A 127 -15.45 10.14 17.73
CA GLY A 127 -15.93 11.25 18.55
C GLY A 127 -17.43 11.48 18.50
N LYS A 128 -18.23 10.51 18.04
CA LYS A 128 -19.70 10.60 18.03
C LYS A 128 -20.29 10.04 19.32
N GLN A 129 -21.36 10.64 19.81
CA GLN A 129 -22.09 10.15 20.98
C GLN A 129 -22.58 8.70 20.75
N LEU A 130 -22.31 7.83 21.73
CA LEU A 130 -22.81 6.46 21.76
C LEU A 130 -24.27 6.42 22.24
N PRO A 131 -25.05 5.43 21.78
CA PRO A 131 -26.38 5.19 22.34
C PRO A 131 -26.28 4.86 23.83
N ALA A 132 -27.36 5.10 24.56
CA ALA A 132 -27.33 5.08 26.02
C ALA A 132 -26.95 3.71 26.61
N PHE A 133 -27.24 2.61 25.91
CA PHE A 133 -26.87 1.24 26.29
C PHE A 133 -25.40 0.86 26.06
N ALA A 134 -24.62 1.69 25.37
CA ALA A 134 -23.25 1.37 24.99
C ALA A 134 -22.25 2.34 25.65
N GLY A 135 -21.06 1.82 25.96
CA GLY A 135 -19.94 2.62 26.45
C GLY A 135 -18.63 2.21 25.77
N ASN A 136 -17.63 3.10 25.79
CA ASN A 136 -16.34 2.87 25.17
C ASN A 136 -15.23 2.76 26.23
N LEU A 137 -14.63 1.59 26.35
CA LEU A 137 -13.42 1.33 27.14
C LEU A 137 -12.18 1.50 26.27
N THR A 138 -11.28 2.38 26.67
CA THR A 138 -10.06 2.71 25.95
C THR A 138 -8.83 2.38 26.79
N PHE A 139 -8.00 1.46 26.30
CA PHE A 139 -6.71 1.06 26.86
C PHE A 139 -5.59 1.76 26.10
N TRP A 140 -4.73 2.49 26.81
CA TRP A 140 -3.54 3.12 26.27
C TRP A 140 -2.33 2.36 26.75
N LEU A 141 -1.77 1.57 25.85
CA LEU A 141 -0.67 0.66 26.12
C LEU A 141 0.64 1.33 25.71
N PRO A 142 1.53 1.68 26.66
CA PRO A 142 2.83 2.27 26.33
C PRO A 142 3.61 1.41 25.34
N VAL A 143 4.36 2.06 24.47
CA VAL A 143 5.23 1.38 23.50
C VAL A 143 6.67 1.81 23.73
N LYS A 144 7.59 0.85 23.71
CA LYS A 144 9.03 1.09 23.63
C LYS A 144 9.48 0.81 22.21
N SER A 145 10.13 1.76 21.55
CA SER A 145 10.56 1.66 20.15
C SER A 145 11.52 0.50 19.88
N GLU A 146 12.28 0.05 20.89
CA GLU A 146 13.33 -0.94 20.72
C GLU A 146 12.88 -2.39 20.95
N ARG A 147 11.79 -2.61 21.71
CA ARG A 147 11.35 -3.96 22.10
C ARG A 147 9.84 -4.09 22.19
N PRO A 148 9.26 -5.17 21.67
CA PRO A 148 7.84 -5.43 21.78
C PRO A 148 7.45 -5.69 23.24
N LEU A 149 6.36 -5.06 23.67
CA LEU A 149 5.75 -5.26 24.98
C LEU A 149 4.48 -6.08 24.81
N PHE A 150 4.14 -6.85 25.84
CA PHE A 150 2.96 -7.69 25.88
C PHE A 150 2.07 -7.24 27.03
N TYR A 151 0.80 -7.05 26.73
CA TYR A 151 -0.22 -6.66 27.69
C TYR A 151 -1.31 -7.71 27.75
N THR A 152 -1.71 -8.09 28.96
CA THR A 152 -2.92 -8.85 29.21
C THR A 152 -4.00 -7.88 29.61
N THR A 153 -5.11 -7.84 28.88
CA THR A 153 -6.28 -7.02 29.26
C THR A 153 -7.40 -7.94 29.70
N LYS A 154 -8.13 -7.50 30.73
CA LYS A 154 -9.21 -8.24 31.36
C LYS A 154 -10.38 -7.29 31.59
N ILE A 155 -11.58 -7.71 31.23
CA ILE A 155 -12.80 -6.93 31.39
C ILE A 155 -13.79 -7.79 32.16
N GLN A 156 -14.35 -7.25 33.24
CA GLN A 156 -15.26 -7.97 34.12
C GLN A 156 -16.57 -7.22 34.24
N LEU A 157 -17.68 -7.94 34.12
CA LEU A 157 -19.00 -7.45 34.50
C LEU A 157 -19.24 -7.82 35.96
N LEU A 158 -19.44 -6.82 36.80
CA LEU A 158 -19.57 -6.97 38.25
C LEU A 158 -20.97 -6.62 38.72
N HIS A 159 -21.44 -7.35 39.72
CA HIS A 159 -22.66 -7.06 40.47
C HIS A 159 -22.33 -6.87 41.96
N GLY A 160 -22.39 -5.63 42.43
CA GLY A 160 -22.13 -5.20 43.82
C GLY A 160 -21.63 -3.76 43.93
N ILE A 161 -21.96 -3.08 45.02
CA ILE A 161 -21.66 -1.65 45.26
C ILE A 161 -20.17 -1.42 45.56
N SER A 162 -19.47 -2.41 46.12
CA SER A 162 -18.06 -2.26 46.52
C SER A 162 -17.12 -3.24 45.80
N ASP A 163 -15.87 -2.82 45.64
CA ASP A 163 -14.81 -3.62 45.01
C ASP A 163 -14.39 -4.83 45.86
N TYR A 164 -14.88 -4.93 47.10
CA TYR A 164 -14.64 -6.03 48.03
C TYR A 164 -15.81 -7.03 48.13
N HIS A 165 -17.03 -6.60 47.78
CA HIS A 165 -18.24 -7.41 47.85
C HIS A 165 -19.02 -7.34 46.54
N HIS A 166 -18.42 -7.92 45.50
CA HIS A 166 -19.05 -8.05 44.19
C HIS A 166 -19.03 -9.51 43.71
N LYS A 167 -20.03 -9.87 42.93
CA LYS A 167 -20.05 -11.09 42.13
C LYS A 167 -19.60 -10.76 40.71
N VAL A 168 -18.62 -11.48 40.19
CA VAL A 168 -18.26 -11.43 38.76
C VAL A 168 -19.33 -12.23 38.01
N LEU A 169 -20.03 -11.56 37.09
CA LEU A 169 -21.07 -12.16 36.26
C LEU A 169 -20.50 -12.69 34.95
N ASP A 170 -19.56 -11.96 34.36
CA ASP A 170 -18.88 -12.36 33.13
C ASP A 170 -17.47 -11.76 33.09
N GLU A 171 -16.57 -12.43 32.37
CA GLU A 171 -15.17 -12.06 32.26
C GLU A 171 -14.58 -12.40 30.89
N HIS A 172 -14.05 -11.38 30.22
CA HIS A 172 -13.26 -11.53 29.01
C HIS A 172 -11.79 -11.22 29.29
N THR A 173 -10.92 -12.21 29.08
CA THR A 173 -9.46 -12.03 29.15
C THR A 173 -8.84 -12.14 27.76
N PHE A 174 -8.10 -11.11 27.36
CA PHE A 174 -7.30 -11.08 26.14
C PHE A 174 -5.84 -11.38 26.48
N TRP A 175 -5.39 -12.58 26.12
CA TRP A 175 -4.17 -13.18 26.68
C TRP A 175 -2.83 -12.68 26.14
N SER A 176 -2.78 -11.87 25.08
CA SER A 176 -1.55 -11.14 24.73
C SER A 176 -1.77 -10.07 23.66
N ILE A 177 -1.93 -8.82 24.07
CA ILE A 177 -1.80 -7.68 23.16
C ILE A 177 -0.31 -7.37 23.03
N ARG A 178 0.29 -7.84 21.93
CA ARG A 178 1.65 -7.46 21.51
C ARG A 178 1.63 -6.07 20.89
N THR A 179 2.52 -5.18 21.33
CA THR A 179 2.58 -3.80 20.80
C THR A 179 3.02 -3.76 19.33
N HIS A 180 4.15 -4.34 18.99
CA HIS A 180 4.66 -4.43 17.62
C HIS A 180 5.51 -5.69 17.46
N ASP A 181 6.01 -5.99 16.27
CA ASP A 181 6.94 -7.11 16.07
C ASP A 181 8.39 -6.67 16.26
N LEU A 182 9.25 -7.59 16.67
CA LEU A 182 10.68 -7.30 16.84
C LEU A 182 11.28 -6.78 15.53
N GLY A 183 11.97 -5.65 15.59
CA GLY A 183 12.58 -5.02 14.41
C GLY A 183 11.62 -4.19 13.54
N THR A 184 10.39 -3.94 13.99
CA THR A 184 9.43 -3.04 13.33
C THR A 184 9.28 -1.74 14.12
N ASN A 185 9.12 -0.59 13.44
CA ASN A 185 8.82 0.65 14.14
C ASN A 185 7.29 0.73 14.37
N PRO A 186 6.82 0.98 15.60
CA PRO A 186 5.40 1.19 15.89
C PRO A 186 4.70 2.23 14.99
N ARG A 187 5.47 3.19 14.44
CA ARG A 187 5.00 4.20 13.46
C ARG A 187 4.68 3.65 12.07
N ASP A 188 5.14 2.43 11.77
CA ASP A 188 4.92 1.78 10.47
C ASP A 188 3.47 1.26 10.32
N PHE A 189 2.71 1.22 11.42
CA PHE A 189 1.35 0.67 11.47
C PHE A 189 0.26 1.76 11.34
N GLN A 190 -0.85 1.43 10.68
CA GLN A 190 -1.94 2.37 10.39
C GLN A 190 -2.93 2.48 11.57
N SER A 191 -3.51 3.66 11.80
CA SER A 191 -4.61 3.84 12.75
C SER A 191 -5.98 3.67 12.06
N GLY A 192 -6.78 2.69 12.49
CA GLY A 192 -8.25 2.78 12.37
C GLY A 192 -9.06 1.54 11.97
N ARG A 193 -10.16 1.39 12.72
CA ARG A 193 -11.49 0.78 12.48
C ARG A 193 -11.57 -0.73 12.21
N THR A 194 -12.02 -1.43 13.26
CA THR A 194 -12.71 -2.72 13.26
C THR A 194 -11.91 -3.89 12.70
N ILE A 195 -11.37 -4.72 13.60
CA ILE A 195 -10.98 -6.09 13.28
C ILE A 195 -11.51 -6.91 14.44
N PHE A 196 -12.46 -7.81 14.20
CA PHE A 196 -12.76 -8.88 15.13
C PHE A 196 -11.54 -9.79 15.16
N GLU A 197 -11.12 -10.14 16.38
CA GLU A 197 -9.93 -10.94 16.71
C GLU A 197 -8.60 -10.18 16.79
N VAL A 198 -8.06 -10.28 18.00
CA VAL A 198 -6.68 -9.97 18.33
C VAL A 198 -5.79 -10.88 17.49
N GLU A 199 -5.25 -10.38 16.39
CA GLU A 199 -3.89 -10.73 15.97
C GLU A 199 -3.32 -9.71 14.99
N LYS A 200 -2.21 -9.10 15.44
CA LYS A 200 -1.19 -8.38 14.68
C LYS A 200 -1.53 -6.96 14.18
N PRO A 201 -0.58 -6.03 14.30
CA PRO A 201 -0.72 -4.72 13.70
C PRO A 201 -0.65 -4.83 12.16
N ILE A 202 -1.62 -4.23 11.45
CA ILE A 202 -1.74 -4.34 9.99
C ILE A 202 -0.65 -3.47 9.31
N PRO A 203 0.21 -4.05 8.47
CA PRO A 203 1.10 -3.27 7.61
C PRO A 203 0.27 -2.46 6.61
N LYS A 204 0.58 -1.18 6.42
CA LYS A 204 -0.01 -0.37 5.34
C LYS A 204 0.21 -1.12 4.00
N ILE A 205 -0.84 -1.58 3.30
CA ILE A 205 -1.03 -1.63 1.81
C ILE A 205 -2.28 -2.49 1.40
N LYS A 206 -3.27 -1.86 0.72
CA LYS A 206 -3.73 -2.15 -0.67
C LYS A 206 -4.72 -1.06 -1.15
N LEU A 207 -4.49 -0.57 -2.37
CA LEU A 207 -4.96 0.70 -2.96
C LEU A 207 -6.44 0.75 -3.43
N GLN A 208 -7.29 -0.22 -3.11
CA GLN A 208 -8.68 -0.18 -3.60
C GLN A 208 -9.60 0.67 -2.70
N GLY A 209 -9.36 0.73 -1.38
CA GLY A 209 -10.15 1.58 -0.46
C GLY A 209 -9.76 3.06 -0.44
N GLN A 210 -8.51 3.39 -0.79
CA GLN A 210 -8.04 4.79 -0.82
C GLN A 210 -8.45 5.54 -2.08
N TYR A 211 -8.72 4.85 -3.19
CA TYR A 211 -9.17 5.51 -4.42
C TYR A 211 -10.54 6.16 -4.24
N ASN A 212 -11.53 5.41 -3.75
CA ASN A 212 -12.86 5.96 -3.50
C ASN A 212 -12.84 7.06 -2.43
N LYS A 213 -11.97 6.92 -1.43
CA LYS A 213 -11.76 7.97 -0.43
C LYS A 213 -11.10 9.20 -1.03
N PHE A 214 -10.07 9.05 -1.87
CA PHE A 214 -9.45 10.16 -2.59
C PHE A 214 -10.48 10.85 -3.50
N LEU A 215 -11.29 10.10 -4.25
CA LEU A 215 -12.33 10.68 -5.09
C LEU A 215 -13.36 11.47 -4.27
N LEU A 216 -13.78 10.93 -3.12
CA LEU A 216 -14.69 11.61 -2.18
C LEU A 216 -14.05 12.87 -1.58
N ASP A 217 -12.82 12.77 -1.09
CA ASP A 217 -12.08 13.88 -0.48
C ASP A 217 -11.76 14.97 -1.52
N LYS A 218 -11.42 14.57 -2.76
CA LYS A 218 -11.27 15.45 -3.93
C LYS A 218 -12.57 16.19 -4.19
N GLN A 219 -13.69 15.47 -4.31
CA GLN A 219 -14.99 16.08 -4.61
C GLN A 219 -15.38 17.09 -3.51
N ASN A 220 -15.27 16.70 -2.24
CA ASN A 220 -15.49 17.60 -1.11
C ASN A 220 -14.57 18.83 -1.15
N PHE A 221 -13.30 18.66 -1.53
CA PHE A 221 -12.35 19.75 -1.65
C PHE A 221 -12.70 20.70 -2.79
N VAL A 222 -12.98 20.18 -3.98
CA VAL A 222 -13.35 20.98 -5.17
C VAL A 222 -14.67 21.72 -4.93
N GLU A 223 -15.68 21.08 -4.35
CA GLU A 223 -16.96 21.71 -4.02
C GLU A 223 -16.80 22.87 -3.02
N ARG A 224 -15.95 22.70 -2.00
CA ARG A 224 -15.75 23.72 -0.96
C ARG A 224 -14.83 24.85 -1.37
N TYR A 225 -13.81 24.57 -2.17
CA TYR A 225 -12.70 25.50 -2.42
C TYR A 225 -12.48 25.86 -3.89
N GLY A 226 -13.15 25.18 -4.84
CA GLY A 226 -12.94 25.36 -6.28
C GLY A 226 -13.25 26.77 -6.80
N GLY A 227 -14.20 27.47 -6.19
CA GLY A 227 -14.51 28.86 -6.52
C GLY A 227 -13.58 29.90 -5.88
N ILE A 228 -12.70 29.50 -4.97
CA ILE A 228 -11.89 30.43 -4.17
C ILE A 228 -10.53 30.65 -4.84
N ALA A 229 -10.26 31.88 -5.26
CA ALA A 229 -9.06 32.24 -6.03
C ALA A 229 -7.75 31.80 -5.38
N ARG A 230 -7.66 31.85 -4.04
CA ARG A 230 -6.46 31.44 -3.28
C ARG A 230 -6.12 29.95 -3.41
N PHE A 231 -7.10 29.08 -3.68
CA PHE A 231 -6.89 27.63 -3.73
C PHE A 231 -6.81 27.09 -5.16
N LYS A 232 -6.79 27.96 -6.18
CA LYS A 232 -6.77 27.55 -7.60
C LYS A 232 -5.62 26.59 -7.92
N ASP A 233 -4.39 26.90 -7.52
CA ASP A 233 -3.24 26.03 -7.76
C ASP A 233 -3.37 24.68 -7.05
N LEU A 234 -3.92 24.67 -5.81
CA LEU A 234 -4.12 23.45 -5.06
C LEU A 234 -5.18 22.54 -5.72
N VAL A 235 -6.23 23.12 -6.31
CA VAL A 235 -7.21 22.38 -7.12
C VAL A 235 -6.54 21.74 -8.34
N LEU A 236 -5.65 22.46 -9.04
CA LEU A 236 -4.91 21.93 -10.18
C LEU A 236 -3.96 20.80 -9.77
N THR A 237 -3.26 20.93 -8.63
CA THR A 237 -2.44 19.84 -8.07
C THR A 237 -3.28 18.60 -7.81
N VAL A 238 -4.46 18.74 -7.20
CA VAL A 238 -5.36 17.60 -6.94
C VAL A 238 -5.83 16.94 -8.25
N ARG A 239 -6.09 17.73 -9.31
CA ARG A 239 -6.39 17.17 -10.64
C ARG A 239 -5.20 16.40 -11.22
N LEU A 240 -3.97 16.88 -11.06
CA LEU A 240 -2.78 16.16 -11.52
C LEU A 240 -2.55 14.84 -10.74
N GLU A 241 -2.90 14.79 -9.45
CA GLU A 241 -2.90 13.52 -8.70
C GLU A 241 -3.94 12.53 -9.25
N GLU A 242 -5.14 13.02 -9.62
CA GLU A 242 -6.13 12.21 -10.33
C GLU A 242 -5.61 11.69 -11.68
N ALA A 243 -4.89 12.53 -12.43
CA ALA A 243 -4.27 12.10 -13.69
C ALA A 243 -3.28 10.94 -13.46
N ILE A 244 -2.43 11.00 -12.43
CA ILE A 244 -1.52 9.90 -12.08
C ILE A 244 -2.29 8.63 -11.70
N MET A 245 -3.43 8.76 -11.03
CA MET A 245 -4.30 7.62 -10.73
C MET A 245 -4.90 7.00 -12.00
N ASN A 246 -5.38 7.82 -12.93
CA ASN A 246 -5.90 7.38 -14.23
C ASN A 246 -4.80 6.68 -15.05
N PHE A 247 -3.59 7.22 -15.05
CA PHE A 247 -2.41 6.56 -15.63
C PHE A 247 -2.20 5.16 -15.03
N GLY A 248 -2.23 5.05 -13.69
CA GLY A 248 -2.11 3.77 -12.99
C GLY A 248 -3.23 2.77 -13.29
N GLN A 249 -4.43 3.26 -13.61
CA GLN A 249 -5.60 2.48 -14.03
C GLN A 249 -5.64 2.22 -15.54
N ASN A 250 -4.63 2.63 -16.29
CA ASN A 250 -4.58 2.53 -17.75
C ASN A 250 -5.67 3.33 -18.50
N LYS A 251 -6.22 4.37 -17.87
CA LYS A 251 -7.15 5.32 -18.49
C LYS A 251 -6.37 6.48 -19.09
N MET A 252 -5.68 6.21 -20.20
CA MET A 252 -4.73 7.15 -20.78
C MET A 252 -5.38 8.40 -21.35
N ASP A 253 -6.55 8.27 -21.99
CA ASP A 253 -7.28 9.41 -22.54
C ASP A 253 -7.73 10.37 -21.44
N ASP A 254 -8.31 9.85 -20.35
CA ASP A 254 -8.71 10.67 -19.19
C ASP A 254 -7.50 11.33 -18.52
N CYS A 255 -6.38 10.61 -18.41
CA CYS A 255 -5.13 11.13 -17.88
C CYS A 255 -4.63 12.31 -18.71
N GLN A 256 -4.55 12.12 -20.03
CA GLN A 256 -4.09 13.13 -20.97
C GLN A 256 -5.01 14.35 -20.98
N ALA A 257 -6.33 14.15 -21.01
CA ALA A 257 -7.31 15.23 -20.99
C ALA A 257 -7.15 16.11 -19.74
N ILE A 258 -6.98 15.51 -18.56
CA ILE A 258 -6.75 16.27 -17.32
C ILE A 258 -5.46 17.07 -17.40
N CYS A 259 -4.36 16.47 -17.85
CA CYS A 259 -3.09 17.17 -17.96
C CYS A 259 -3.16 18.32 -18.97
N GLN A 260 -3.82 18.12 -20.12
CA GLN A 260 -3.98 19.15 -21.14
C GLN A 260 -4.84 20.31 -20.64
N ASP A 261 -5.95 20.02 -19.95
CA ASP A 261 -6.78 21.04 -19.30
C ASP A 261 -5.97 21.91 -18.32
N VAL A 262 -5.10 21.29 -17.53
CA VAL A 262 -4.23 21.99 -16.58
C VAL A 262 -3.22 22.86 -17.32
N CYS A 263 -2.59 22.34 -18.39
CA CYS A 263 -1.67 23.10 -19.22
C CYS A 263 -2.34 24.32 -19.87
N ASP A 264 -3.50 24.13 -20.48
CA ASP A 264 -4.28 25.20 -21.12
C ASP A 264 -4.69 26.28 -20.12
N TYR A 265 -5.10 25.86 -18.91
CA TYR A 265 -5.47 26.79 -17.85
C TYR A 265 -4.27 27.64 -17.40
N LEU A 266 -3.13 26.99 -17.12
CA LEU A 266 -1.93 27.66 -16.61
C LEU A 266 -1.31 28.59 -17.65
N THR A 267 -1.32 28.20 -18.93
CA THR A 267 -0.85 29.05 -20.03
C THR A 267 -1.64 30.35 -20.14
N ARG A 268 -2.95 30.30 -19.80
CA ARG A 268 -3.82 31.49 -19.79
C ARG A 268 -3.76 32.27 -18.48
N HIS A 269 -3.46 31.61 -17.37
CA HIS A 269 -3.53 32.16 -16.02
C HIS A 269 -2.27 31.80 -15.22
N ASN A 270 -1.17 32.51 -15.52
CA ASN A 270 0.12 32.34 -14.86
C ASN A 270 0.04 32.65 -13.37
N SER A 271 -0.05 31.62 -12.53
CA SER A 271 0.09 31.73 -11.07
C SER A 271 1.56 31.63 -10.64
N GLY A 272 1.93 32.08 -9.45
CA GLY A 272 3.33 31.96 -8.99
C GLY A 272 3.90 30.53 -9.02
N ASN A 273 3.03 29.51 -8.99
CA ASN A 273 3.41 28.09 -9.03
C ASN A 273 3.27 27.44 -10.43
N TRP A 274 2.96 28.22 -11.48
CA TRP A 274 2.72 27.67 -12.82
C TRP A 274 3.86 26.79 -13.36
N PRO A 275 5.17 27.10 -13.14
CA PRO A 275 6.24 26.24 -13.67
C PRO A 275 6.25 24.86 -13.01
N PHE A 276 5.94 24.80 -11.70
CA PHE A 276 5.87 23.54 -10.96
C PHE A 276 4.74 22.65 -11.47
N LEU A 277 3.54 23.23 -11.67
CA LEU A 277 2.38 22.49 -12.13
C LEU A 277 2.54 22.03 -13.59
N LEU A 278 3.11 22.86 -14.46
CA LEU A 278 3.43 22.48 -15.84
C LEU A 278 4.49 21.39 -15.91
N THR A 279 5.55 21.46 -15.09
CA THR A 279 6.55 20.38 -14.96
C THR A 279 5.86 19.05 -14.77
N LYS A 280 4.93 18.98 -13.81
CA LYS A 280 4.18 17.77 -13.48
C LYS A 280 3.26 17.31 -14.59
N ALA A 281 2.47 18.21 -15.17
CA ALA A 281 1.59 17.88 -16.28
C ALA A 281 2.38 17.32 -17.49
N PHE A 282 3.49 17.96 -17.85
CA PHE A 282 4.29 17.56 -19.00
C PHE A 282 5.00 16.21 -18.81
N TYR A 283 5.59 15.91 -17.64
CA TYR A 283 6.18 14.58 -17.48
C TYR A 283 5.13 13.47 -17.43
N ILE A 284 3.90 13.76 -16.99
CA ILE A 284 2.79 12.78 -17.05
C ILE A 284 2.42 12.53 -18.51
N ILE A 285 2.25 13.57 -19.33
CA ILE A 285 1.97 13.44 -20.77
C ILE A 285 3.11 12.69 -21.49
N SER A 286 4.37 13.02 -21.18
CA SER A 286 5.53 12.30 -21.67
C SER A 286 5.47 10.80 -21.30
N ALA A 287 5.06 10.47 -20.06
CA ALA A 287 4.88 9.08 -19.65
C ALA A 287 3.78 8.34 -20.43
N ILE A 288 2.71 9.02 -20.83
CA ILE A 288 1.65 8.47 -21.69
C ILE A 288 2.21 8.13 -23.06
N TYR A 289 2.87 9.07 -23.73
CA TYR A 289 3.48 8.84 -25.05
C TYR A 289 4.58 7.77 -25.00
N ARG A 290 5.38 7.75 -23.93
CA ARG A 290 6.37 6.70 -23.67
C ARG A 290 5.71 5.33 -23.61
N GLN A 291 4.59 5.19 -22.89
CA GLN A 291 3.88 3.91 -22.79
C GLN A 291 3.24 3.50 -24.12
N ALA A 292 2.88 4.46 -24.98
CA ALA A 292 2.40 4.22 -26.33
C ALA A 292 3.52 3.95 -27.35
N GLY A 293 4.80 3.97 -26.95
CA GLY A 293 5.96 3.80 -27.84
C GLY A 293 6.23 5.00 -28.76
N GLN A 294 5.57 6.14 -28.54
CA GLN A 294 5.76 7.37 -29.31
C GLN A 294 6.90 8.20 -28.70
N PHE A 295 8.14 7.70 -28.84
CA PHE A 295 9.30 8.27 -28.15
C PHE A 295 9.62 9.72 -28.52
N ASP A 296 9.45 10.12 -29.79
CA ASP A 296 9.74 11.50 -30.21
C ASP A 296 8.84 12.52 -29.49
N LYS A 297 7.53 12.22 -29.38
CA LYS A 297 6.60 13.05 -28.61
C LYS A 297 6.90 12.97 -27.11
N ALA A 298 7.26 11.79 -26.61
CA ALA A 298 7.61 11.64 -25.21
C ALA A 298 8.83 12.51 -24.84
N ASP A 299 9.83 12.57 -25.72
CA ASP A 299 11.01 13.42 -25.57
C ASP A 299 10.62 14.91 -25.60
N GLU A 300 9.82 15.36 -26.58
CA GLU A 300 9.33 16.75 -26.68
C GLU A 300 8.65 17.22 -25.37
N TYR A 301 7.71 16.44 -24.85
CA TYR A 301 7.04 16.77 -23.58
C TYR A 301 7.99 16.67 -22.37
N MET A 302 9.00 15.79 -22.41
CA MET A 302 9.99 15.72 -21.33
C MET A 302 10.90 16.95 -21.33
N GLU A 303 11.31 17.43 -22.50
CA GLU A 303 12.08 18.67 -22.66
C GLU A 303 11.32 19.86 -22.08
N TRP A 304 10.04 20.03 -22.44
CA TRP A 304 9.19 21.08 -21.85
C TRP A 304 9.05 20.95 -20.33
N SER A 305 8.97 19.72 -19.82
CA SER A 305 8.94 19.46 -18.38
C SER A 305 10.25 19.92 -17.71
N CYS A 306 11.40 19.60 -18.30
CA CYS A 306 12.71 20.01 -17.79
C CYS A 306 12.90 21.54 -17.84
N GLU A 307 12.52 22.21 -18.93
CA GLU A 307 12.55 23.67 -19.02
C GLU A 307 11.70 24.37 -17.95
N CYS A 308 10.55 23.79 -17.62
CA CYS A 308 9.71 24.29 -16.54
C CYS A 308 10.35 24.05 -15.16
N ALA A 309 11.00 22.90 -14.98
CA ALA A 309 11.65 22.53 -13.73
C ALA A 309 12.86 23.42 -13.41
N GLU A 310 13.61 23.87 -14.42
CA GLU A 310 14.74 24.80 -14.26
C GLU A 310 14.32 26.15 -13.65
N ARG A 311 13.09 26.56 -13.88
CA ARG A 311 12.50 27.80 -13.33
C ARG A 311 11.93 27.61 -11.93
N ALA A 312 11.82 26.37 -11.46
CA ALA A 312 11.29 26.02 -10.14
C ALA A 312 12.42 25.85 -9.12
N VAL A 313 12.11 26.05 -7.84
CA VAL A 313 13.05 25.76 -6.74
C VAL A 313 13.31 24.25 -6.69
N LEU A 314 14.59 23.86 -6.61
CA LEU A 314 15.00 22.46 -6.48
C LEU A 314 14.27 21.78 -5.32
N ASN A 315 13.48 20.75 -5.63
CA ASN A 315 12.69 20.00 -4.66
C ASN A 315 12.48 18.54 -5.13
N GLU A 316 11.59 17.81 -4.45
CA GLU A 316 11.27 16.41 -4.81
C GLU A 316 10.77 16.25 -6.24
N GLU A 317 9.97 17.19 -6.76
CA GLU A 317 9.50 17.11 -8.15
C GLU A 317 10.62 17.29 -9.16
N THR A 318 11.70 18.00 -8.82
CA THR A 318 12.88 18.03 -9.69
C THR A 318 13.52 16.64 -9.80
N ALA A 319 13.60 15.89 -8.71
CA ALA A 319 14.11 14.52 -8.72
C ALA A 319 13.15 13.57 -9.47
N VAL A 320 11.84 13.76 -9.33
CA VAL A 320 10.83 13.00 -10.08
C VAL A 320 10.91 13.30 -11.58
N ASN A 321 11.04 14.56 -11.99
CA ASN A 321 11.24 14.96 -13.38
C ASN A 321 12.50 14.29 -13.97
N ARG A 322 13.66 14.45 -13.32
CA ARG A 322 14.92 13.81 -13.77
C ARG A 322 14.82 12.29 -13.83
N TYR A 323 14.14 11.67 -12.87
CA TYR A 323 13.88 10.22 -12.88
C TYR A 323 13.05 9.80 -14.10
N ASN A 324 12.01 10.57 -14.44
CA ASN A 324 11.19 10.27 -15.61
C ASN A 324 11.98 10.45 -16.91
N ALA A 325 12.84 11.47 -17.01
CA ALA A 325 13.73 11.63 -18.16
C ALA A 325 14.69 10.44 -18.33
N ALA A 326 15.33 9.99 -17.24
CA ALA A 326 16.17 8.79 -17.27
C ALA A 326 15.36 7.53 -17.63
N ALA A 327 14.14 7.42 -17.11
CA ALA A 327 13.25 6.29 -17.37
C ALA A 327 12.80 6.21 -18.84
N LEU A 328 12.62 7.37 -19.49
CA LEU A 328 12.32 7.50 -20.92
C LEU A 328 13.49 7.03 -21.77
N LEU A 329 14.69 7.56 -21.55
CA LEU A 329 15.89 7.14 -22.27
C LEU A 329 16.18 5.64 -22.09
N ALA A 330 15.97 5.11 -20.88
CA ALA A 330 16.14 3.69 -20.62
C ALA A 330 15.19 2.80 -21.43
N GLU A 331 13.94 3.24 -21.60
CA GLU A 331 12.93 2.49 -22.36
C GLU A 331 13.11 2.66 -23.87
N LYS A 332 13.43 3.88 -24.33
CA LYS A 332 13.82 4.17 -25.72
C LYS A 332 15.01 3.30 -26.12
N SER A 333 16.02 3.18 -25.25
CA SER A 333 17.18 2.29 -25.48
C SER A 333 16.78 0.82 -25.62
N ALA A 334 15.81 0.36 -24.84
CA ALA A 334 15.35 -1.02 -24.84
C ALA A 334 14.40 -1.33 -26.00
N ALA A 335 13.70 -0.34 -26.54
CA ALA A 335 12.80 -0.48 -27.67
C ALA A 335 13.52 -0.26 -29.00
N VAL A 336 13.90 0.98 -29.29
CA VAL A 336 14.41 1.44 -30.59
C VAL A 336 15.91 1.73 -30.62
N GLY A 337 16.56 1.77 -29.45
CA GLY A 337 17.96 2.18 -29.32
C GLY A 337 18.10 3.68 -29.07
N ILE A 338 19.30 4.10 -28.64
CA ILE A 338 19.63 5.51 -28.37
C ILE A 338 21.07 5.80 -28.79
N THR A 339 21.39 7.07 -28.94
CA THR A 339 22.72 7.58 -29.26
C THR A 339 23.68 7.49 -28.05
N PRO A 340 25.01 7.52 -28.27
CA PRO A 340 25.97 7.56 -27.17
C PRO A 340 25.82 8.78 -26.25
N ALA A 341 25.36 9.92 -26.77
CA ALA A 341 25.10 11.12 -25.98
C ALA A 341 23.90 10.92 -25.04
N GLU A 342 22.82 10.31 -25.54
CA GLU A 342 21.66 9.93 -24.74
C GLU A 342 22.02 8.87 -23.69
N GLU A 343 22.92 7.93 -24.00
CA GLU A 343 23.41 6.97 -23.00
C GLU A 343 24.11 7.66 -21.84
N LEU A 344 25.03 8.58 -22.14
CA LEU A 344 25.74 9.36 -21.13
C LEU A 344 24.78 10.23 -20.31
N LEU A 345 23.76 10.80 -20.95
CA LEU A 345 22.72 11.59 -20.29
C LEU A 345 21.88 10.71 -19.34
N ALA A 346 21.46 9.52 -19.77
CA ALA A 346 20.70 8.60 -18.94
C ALA A 346 21.46 8.17 -17.69
N GLU A 347 22.75 7.82 -17.83
CA GLU A 347 23.61 7.48 -16.69
C GLU A 347 23.72 8.66 -15.70
N ARG A 348 24.02 9.86 -16.20
CA ARG A 348 24.12 11.07 -15.38
C ARG A 348 22.82 11.35 -14.62
N LEU A 349 21.67 11.27 -15.30
CA LEU A 349 20.38 11.50 -14.67
C LEU A 349 20.10 10.48 -13.55
N PHE A 350 20.42 9.20 -13.75
CA PHE A 350 20.26 8.19 -12.69
C PHE A 350 21.14 8.48 -11.47
N GLU A 351 22.38 8.92 -11.68
CA GLU A 351 23.29 9.33 -10.60
C GLU A 351 22.78 10.56 -9.85
N GLU A 352 22.38 11.62 -10.57
CA GLU A 352 21.82 12.85 -10.01
C GLU A 352 20.60 12.54 -9.14
N VAL A 353 19.64 11.77 -9.66
CA VAL A 353 18.41 11.39 -8.95
C VAL A 353 18.72 10.64 -7.66
N CYS A 354 19.70 9.73 -7.66
CA CYS A 354 20.12 9.05 -6.44
C CYS A 354 20.71 10.04 -5.43
N GLY A 355 21.50 11.01 -5.88
CA GLY A 355 22.04 12.08 -5.06
C GLY A 355 20.94 12.90 -4.38
N PHE A 356 19.95 13.37 -5.16
CA PHE A 356 18.81 14.13 -4.63
C PHE A 356 18.05 13.34 -3.56
N TRP A 357 17.64 12.12 -3.87
CA TRP A 357 16.82 11.33 -2.94
C TRP A 357 17.55 10.83 -1.70
N THR A 358 18.88 10.69 -1.76
CA THR A 358 19.68 10.34 -0.58
C THR A 358 19.80 11.52 0.39
N GLN A 359 19.74 12.76 -0.10
CA GLN A 359 19.88 13.97 0.71
C GLN A 359 18.56 14.48 1.30
N GLN A 360 17.42 13.96 0.83
CA GLN A 360 16.10 14.32 1.35
C GLN A 360 15.82 13.67 2.71
N LYS A 361 15.55 14.50 3.72
CA LYS A 361 15.29 14.05 5.09
C LYS A 361 13.98 13.25 5.20
N GLU A 362 13.02 13.55 4.32
CA GLU A 362 11.68 12.97 4.29
C GLU A 362 11.64 11.60 3.58
N ASN A 363 12.74 11.18 2.93
CA ASN A 363 12.83 9.91 2.22
C ASN A 363 13.34 8.77 3.12
N GLU A 364 12.67 8.54 4.26
CA GLU A 364 13.09 7.55 5.27
C GLU A 364 13.14 6.10 4.73
N SER A 365 12.36 5.79 3.70
CA SER A 365 12.23 4.41 3.18
C SER A 365 13.26 4.02 2.13
N MET A 366 14.08 4.96 1.63
CA MET A 366 14.99 4.77 0.49
C MET A 366 14.32 4.16 -0.75
N ARG A 367 12.98 4.17 -0.83
CA ARG A 367 12.20 3.49 -1.87
C ARG A 367 12.52 4.05 -3.25
N CYS A 368 12.62 5.37 -3.35
CA CYS A 368 12.89 6.07 -4.60
C CYS A 368 14.32 5.78 -5.09
N VAL A 369 15.30 5.76 -4.17
CA VAL A 369 16.68 5.37 -4.48
C VAL A 369 16.74 3.93 -5.01
N ASN A 370 16.13 2.97 -4.30
CA ASN A 370 16.05 1.57 -4.75
C ASN A 370 15.41 1.43 -6.15
N ARG A 371 14.31 2.16 -6.39
CA ARG A 371 13.64 2.16 -7.69
C ARG A 371 14.53 2.69 -8.82
N THR A 372 15.31 3.74 -8.56
CA THR A 372 16.27 4.30 -9.52
C THR A 372 17.37 3.32 -9.85
N LEU A 373 18.02 2.77 -8.84
CA LEU A 373 19.14 1.85 -9.02
C LEU A 373 18.69 0.58 -9.76
N ASN A 374 17.52 0.02 -9.43
CA ASN A 374 16.96 -1.11 -10.18
C ASN A 374 16.79 -0.81 -11.67
N ARG A 375 16.31 0.40 -12.01
CA ARG A 375 16.11 0.80 -13.42
C ARG A 375 17.43 1.11 -14.12
N SER A 376 18.39 1.70 -13.40
CA SER A 376 19.76 1.91 -13.89
C SER A 376 20.46 0.59 -14.22
N ILE A 377 20.36 -0.43 -13.35
CA ILE A 377 20.91 -1.77 -13.62
C ILE A 377 20.30 -2.35 -14.90
N LEU A 378 18.97 -2.33 -15.04
CA LEU A 378 18.31 -2.85 -16.25
C LEU A 378 18.70 -2.08 -17.51
N PHE A 379 18.88 -0.77 -17.40
CA PHE A 379 19.37 0.07 -18.49
C PHE A 379 20.78 -0.34 -18.94
N LEU A 380 21.71 -0.46 -18.00
CA LEU A 380 23.10 -0.89 -18.27
C LEU A 380 23.17 -2.28 -18.91
N LEU A 381 22.22 -3.16 -18.56
CA LEU A 381 22.12 -4.53 -19.07
C LEU A 381 21.29 -4.65 -20.35
N LYS A 382 20.74 -3.55 -20.87
CA LYS A 382 19.78 -3.52 -21.99
C LYS A 382 18.68 -4.58 -21.81
N ALA A 383 18.11 -4.61 -20.61
CA ALA A 383 17.16 -5.63 -20.17
C ALA A 383 15.78 -5.03 -19.85
N SER A 384 14.75 -5.89 -19.80
CA SER A 384 13.39 -5.54 -19.40
C SER A 384 12.95 -6.40 -18.23
N ARG A 385 12.11 -5.86 -17.33
CA ARG A 385 11.56 -6.62 -16.20
C ARG A 385 10.73 -7.83 -16.61
N THR A 386 10.12 -7.79 -17.79
CA THR A 386 9.04 -8.71 -18.16
C THR A 386 9.48 -9.88 -19.04
N LYS A 387 10.71 -9.86 -19.57
CA LYS A 387 11.20 -10.87 -20.53
C LYS A 387 12.69 -11.11 -20.40
N PHE A 388 13.15 -12.26 -20.92
CA PHE A 388 14.55 -12.58 -21.07
C PHE A 388 15.29 -11.47 -21.86
N PRO A 389 16.53 -11.11 -21.48
CA PRO A 389 17.25 -10.05 -22.17
C PRO A 389 17.53 -10.41 -23.64
N ASP A 390 17.36 -9.46 -24.56
CA ASP A 390 17.64 -9.69 -25.98
C ASP A 390 19.15 -9.77 -26.22
N MET A 391 19.64 -10.96 -26.55
CA MET A 391 21.07 -11.22 -26.75
C MET A 391 21.64 -10.55 -28.00
N ARG A 392 20.78 -10.12 -28.94
CA ARG A 392 21.22 -9.35 -30.12
C ARG A 392 21.63 -7.92 -29.77
N LYS A 393 21.23 -7.43 -28.58
CA LYS A 393 21.66 -6.13 -28.07
C LYS A 393 22.97 -6.30 -27.29
N PRO A 394 24.10 -5.79 -27.80
CA PRO A 394 25.38 -5.94 -27.14
C PRO A 394 25.42 -5.15 -25.83
N VAL A 395 26.11 -5.71 -24.83
CA VAL A 395 26.41 -5.04 -23.56
C VAL A 395 27.92 -4.94 -23.42
N SER A 396 28.44 -3.74 -23.20
CA SER A 396 29.88 -3.53 -23.06
C SER A 396 30.40 -4.07 -21.73
N ARG A 397 31.69 -4.47 -21.67
CA ARG A 397 32.35 -4.84 -20.41
C ARG A 397 32.27 -3.72 -19.36
N ALA A 398 32.36 -2.46 -19.79
CA ALA A 398 32.25 -1.30 -18.91
C ALA A 398 30.84 -1.18 -18.30
N SER A 399 29.78 -1.33 -19.11
CA SER A 399 28.39 -1.31 -18.64
C SER A 399 28.11 -2.46 -17.68
N LEU A 400 28.66 -3.64 -17.95
CA LEU A 400 28.56 -4.81 -17.07
C LEU A 400 29.27 -4.55 -15.72
N GLY A 401 30.45 -3.91 -15.74
CA GLY A 401 31.16 -3.48 -14.54
C GLY A 401 30.35 -2.50 -13.69
N LYS A 402 29.81 -1.44 -14.29
CA LYS A 402 28.93 -0.46 -13.60
C LYS A 402 27.68 -1.12 -13.03
N ALA A 403 27.08 -2.07 -13.76
CA ALA A 403 25.91 -2.80 -13.28
C ALA A 403 26.25 -3.61 -12.02
N TRP A 404 27.42 -4.27 -11.99
CA TRP A 404 27.89 -5.00 -10.81
C TRP A 404 28.15 -4.08 -9.61
N GLU A 405 28.83 -2.96 -9.82
CA GLU A 405 29.08 -1.96 -8.76
C GLU A 405 27.77 -1.46 -8.16
N THR A 406 26.77 -1.22 -9.01
CA THR A 406 25.43 -0.79 -8.60
C THR A 406 24.70 -1.89 -7.82
N ILE A 407 24.75 -3.14 -8.28
CA ILE A 407 24.20 -4.31 -7.58
C ILE A 407 24.82 -4.42 -6.19
N TRP A 408 26.15 -4.40 -6.11
CA TRP A 408 26.89 -4.54 -4.86
C TRP A 408 26.53 -3.44 -3.85
N LYS A 409 26.44 -2.19 -4.30
CA LYS A 409 25.99 -1.05 -3.46
C LYS A 409 24.59 -1.28 -2.91
N CYS A 410 23.64 -1.74 -3.74
CA CYS A 410 22.29 -2.04 -3.30
C CYS A 410 22.29 -3.14 -2.22
N GLU A 411 23.01 -4.24 -2.44
CA GLU A 411 23.07 -5.37 -1.50
C GLU A 411 23.66 -4.98 -0.15
N ARG A 412 24.72 -4.17 -0.16
CA ARG A 412 25.39 -3.70 1.06
C ARG A 412 24.54 -2.70 1.84
N ASP A 413 23.97 -1.71 1.15
CA ASP A 413 23.46 -0.51 1.82
C ASP A 413 21.94 -0.44 1.91
N LEU A 414 21.21 -1.09 0.98
CA LEU A 414 19.78 -0.81 0.79
C LEU A 414 18.87 -2.04 0.96
N MET A 415 19.41 -3.26 0.87
CA MET A 415 18.59 -4.47 0.84
C MET A 415 17.95 -4.87 2.19
N SER A 416 18.52 -4.44 3.31
CA SER A 416 18.01 -4.77 4.66
C SER A 416 16.64 -4.14 4.94
N GLN A 417 16.35 -2.98 4.36
CA GLN A 417 15.11 -2.21 4.53
C GLN A 417 14.25 -2.17 3.26
N CYS A 418 14.64 -2.90 2.21
CA CYS A 418 13.99 -2.84 0.91
C CYS A 418 12.61 -3.53 0.91
N PRO A 419 11.53 -2.84 0.51
CA PRO A 419 10.21 -3.45 0.38
C PRO A 419 10.23 -4.68 -0.54
N LYS A 420 9.51 -5.75 -0.18
CA LYS A 420 9.48 -7.04 -0.92
C LYS A 420 9.32 -6.86 -2.44
N ARG A 421 8.44 -5.96 -2.88
CA ARG A 421 8.21 -5.69 -4.31
C ARG A 421 9.45 -5.14 -5.02
N LEU A 422 10.15 -4.19 -4.40
CA LEU A 422 11.38 -3.63 -4.96
C LEU A 422 12.52 -4.64 -4.91
N LYS A 423 12.61 -5.42 -3.83
CA LYS A 423 13.52 -6.57 -3.72
C LYS A 423 13.31 -7.57 -4.85
N ALA A 424 12.08 -7.93 -5.19
CA ALA A 424 11.81 -8.82 -6.31
C ALA A 424 12.33 -8.25 -7.63
N THR A 425 12.03 -6.98 -7.94
CA THR A 425 12.53 -6.35 -9.18
C THR A 425 14.05 -6.19 -9.22
N PHE A 426 14.69 -5.97 -8.07
CA PHE A 426 16.14 -5.93 -7.94
C PHE A 426 16.75 -7.29 -8.26
N LEU A 427 16.21 -8.36 -7.69
CA LEU A 427 16.70 -9.73 -7.91
C LEU A 427 16.53 -10.17 -9.37
N ILE A 428 15.44 -9.77 -10.05
CA ILE A 428 15.31 -9.98 -11.50
C ILE A 428 16.45 -9.31 -12.26
N ALA A 429 16.77 -8.04 -11.95
CA ALA A 429 17.87 -7.32 -12.59
C ALA A 429 19.24 -7.96 -12.28
N LYS A 430 19.43 -8.48 -11.05
CA LYS A 430 20.63 -9.24 -10.66
C LYS A 430 20.75 -10.56 -11.43
N ALA A 431 19.64 -11.27 -11.66
CA ALA A 431 19.65 -12.46 -12.50
C ALA A 431 20.04 -12.11 -13.95
N ASP A 432 19.51 -11.00 -14.49
CA ASP A 432 19.87 -10.52 -15.84
C ASP A 432 21.36 -10.16 -15.96
N TYR A 433 21.99 -9.67 -14.88
CA TYR A 433 23.44 -9.45 -14.84
C TYR A 433 24.20 -10.76 -15.06
N PHE A 434 23.85 -11.82 -14.32
CA PHE A 434 24.50 -13.12 -14.47
C PHE A 434 24.24 -13.74 -15.86
N ILE A 435 23.03 -13.59 -16.40
CA ILE A 435 22.72 -14.01 -17.78
C ILE A 435 23.64 -13.30 -18.76
N ARG A 436 23.73 -11.96 -18.70
CA ARG A 436 24.58 -11.16 -19.60
C ARG A 436 26.06 -11.49 -19.45
N LYS A 437 26.53 -11.69 -18.22
CA LYS A 437 27.92 -12.10 -17.94
C LYS A 437 28.22 -13.47 -18.55
N ALA A 438 27.31 -14.43 -18.38
CA ALA A 438 27.44 -15.77 -18.93
C ALA A 438 27.44 -15.74 -20.47
N THR A 439 26.62 -14.92 -21.10
CA THR A 439 26.44 -14.87 -22.56
C THR A 439 27.41 -13.94 -23.28
N MET A 440 28.25 -13.19 -22.56
CA MET A 440 29.18 -12.24 -23.14
C MET A 440 30.15 -12.93 -24.12
N GLU A 441 30.41 -12.26 -25.24
CA GLU A 441 31.36 -12.72 -26.26
C GLU A 441 32.81 -12.44 -25.80
N GLY A 442 33.70 -13.41 -26.03
CA GLY A 442 35.12 -13.30 -25.69
C GLY A 442 35.74 -14.65 -25.32
N SER A 443 36.97 -14.89 -25.78
CA SER A 443 37.75 -16.12 -25.54
C SER A 443 38.08 -16.38 -24.07
N ASP A 444 37.96 -15.36 -23.22
CA ASP A 444 38.45 -15.39 -21.84
C ASP A 444 37.45 -16.05 -20.86
N ILE A 445 36.21 -16.30 -21.30
CA ILE A 445 35.17 -16.92 -20.45
C ILE A 445 35.18 -18.43 -20.66
N VAL A 446 35.77 -19.14 -19.71
CA VAL A 446 35.80 -20.61 -19.68
C VAL A 446 34.37 -21.16 -19.56
N GLN A 447 34.06 -22.27 -20.22
CA GLN A 447 32.72 -22.89 -20.18
C GLN A 447 32.23 -23.17 -18.75
N GLN A 448 33.14 -23.51 -17.83
CA GLN A 448 32.82 -23.70 -16.42
C GLN A 448 32.29 -22.42 -15.78
N GLN A 449 32.95 -21.27 -15.99
CA GLN A 449 32.51 -19.98 -15.45
C GLN A 449 31.12 -19.60 -15.96
N ARG A 450 30.84 -19.87 -17.23
CA ARG A 450 29.51 -19.66 -17.84
C ARG A 450 28.42 -20.48 -17.16
N ARG A 451 28.70 -21.76 -16.85
CA ARG A 451 27.76 -22.62 -16.12
C ARG A 451 27.52 -22.10 -14.72
N GLU A 452 28.56 -21.65 -14.02
CA GLU A 452 28.44 -21.05 -12.68
C GLU A 452 27.61 -19.77 -12.69
N ASP A 453 27.77 -18.91 -13.69
CA ASP A 453 26.97 -17.70 -13.84
C ASP A 453 25.49 -18.04 -14.14
N PHE A 454 25.19 -19.01 -15.01
CA PHE A 454 23.82 -19.48 -15.23
C PHE A 454 23.18 -20.11 -13.98
N LEU A 455 23.93 -20.90 -13.20
CA LEU A 455 23.47 -21.43 -11.93
C LEU A 455 23.15 -20.31 -10.93
N SER A 456 23.97 -19.27 -10.90
CA SER A 456 23.75 -18.08 -10.06
C SER A 456 22.46 -17.35 -10.46
N ALA A 457 22.21 -17.20 -11.77
CA ALA A 457 20.96 -16.63 -12.27
C ALA A 457 19.74 -17.45 -11.85
N LEU A 458 19.77 -18.78 -12.03
CA LEU A 458 18.66 -19.67 -11.65
C LEU A 458 18.37 -19.63 -10.14
N THR A 459 19.42 -19.65 -9.32
CA THR A 459 19.28 -19.56 -7.86
C THR A 459 18.58 -18.26 -7.44
N VAL A 460 18.98 -17.13 -8.03
CA VAL A 460 18.35 -15.83 -7.79
C VAL A 460 16.88 -15.84 -8.23
N LEU A 461 16.58 -16.35 -9.42
CA LEU A 461 15.21 -16.43 -9.95
C LEU A 461 14.29 -17.31 -9.10
N GLN A 462 14.77 -18.46 -8.62
CA GLN A 462 14.04 -19.34 -7.71
C GLN A 462 13.66 -18.65 -6.40
N SER A 463 14.59 -17.88 -5.80
CA SER A 463 14.27 -17.11 -4.59
C SER A 463 13.28 -15.97 -4.85
N THR A 464 13.27 -15.45 -6.08
CA THR A 464 12.45 -14.30 -6.48
C THR A 464 11.01 -14.70 -6.79
N ILE A 465 10.80 -15.86 -7.42
CA ILE A 465 9.46 -16.29 -7.84
C ILE A 465 8.51 -16.43 -6.66
N GLN A 466 9.01 -16.87 -5.50
CA GLN A 466 8.21 -16.97 -4.28
C GLN A 466 7.72 -15.58 -3.82
N ILE A 467 8.60 -14.57 -3.84
CA ILE A 467 8.24 -13.19 -3.50
C ILE A 467 7.18 -12.67 -4.48
N CYS A 468 7.32 -12.96 -5.78
CA CYS A 468 6.37 -12.55 -6.80
C CYS A 468 5.01 -13.24 -6.64
N HIS A 469 4.97 -14.53 -6.26
CA HIS A 469 3.73 -15.25 -5.94
C HIS A 469 3.02 -14.64 -4.73
N ASP A 470 3.73 -14.41 -3.62
CA ASP A 470 3.20 -13.77 -2.41
C ASP A 470 2.54 -12.41 -2.73
N LEU A 471 3.13 -11.67 -3.68
CA LEU A 471 2.69 -10.34 -4.08
C LEU A 471 1.73 -10.32 -5.28
N ARG A 472 1.42 -11.49 -5.87
CA ARG A 472 0.59 -11.65 -7.09
C ARG A 472 1.09 -10.81 -8.27
N MET A 473 2.40 -10.81 -8.52
CA MET A 473 3.07 -10.07 -9.59
C MET A 473 3.12 -10.88 -10.89
N GLN A 474 1.98 -11.05 -11.57
CA GLN A 474 1.85 -12.01 -12.69
C GLN A 474 2.82 -11.75 -13.85
N THR A 475 2.96 -10.51 -14.29
CA THR A 475 3.88 -10.15 -15.38
C THR A 475 5.33 -10.49 -15.04
N GLU A 476 5.75 -10.27 -13.79
CA GLU A 476 7.08 -10.67 -13.34
C GLU A 476 7.23 -12.19 -13.19
N ILE A 477 6.18 -12.91 -12.78
CA ILE A 477 6.18 -14.39 -12.74
C ILE A 477 6.40 -14.97 -14.14
N GLU A 478 5.69 -14.45 -15.14
CA GLU A 478 5.87 -14.84 -16.54
C GLU A 478 7.29 -14.54 -17.03
N GLY A 479 7.81 -13.34 -16.73
CA GLY A 479 9.17 -12.96 -17.07
C GLY A 479 10.24 -13.81 -16.38
N ILE A 480 10.00 -14.30 -15.16
CA ILE A 480 10.89 -15.24 -14.47
C ILE A 480 10.87 -16.59 -15.18
N ARG A 481 9.68 -17.13 -15.50
CA ARG A 481 9.54 -18.40 -16.23
C ARG A 481 10.18 -18.35 -17.61
N ASP A 482 10.05 -17.22 -18.31
CA ASP A 482 10.71 -16.98 -19.58
C ASP A 482 12.25 -17.06 -19.45
N ARG A 483 12.82 -16.43 -18.43
CA ARG A 483 14.26 -16.50 -18.16
C ARG A 483 14.73 -17.90 -17.83
N THR A 484 14.02 -18.60 -16.94
CA THR A 484 14.37 -19.97 -16.54
C THR A 484 14.45 -20.89 -17.76
N ARG A 485 13.42 -20.89 -18.62
CA ARG A 485 13.39 -21.70 -19.85
C ARG A 485 14.57 -21.38 -20.79
N ASN A 486 14.88 -20.10 -20.99
CA ASN A 486 15.98 -19.70 -21.87
C ASN A 486 17.35 -20.06 -21.29
N ILE A 487 17.55 -19.95 -19.97
CA ILE A 487 18.80 -20.38 -19.31
C ILE A 487 18.98 -21.90 -19.43
N GLU A 488 17.91 -22.68 -19.25
CA GLU A 488 17.94 -24.14 -19.42
C GLU A 488 18.31 -24.54 -20.84
N ALA A 489 17.69 -23.90 -21.85
CA ALA A 489 18.01 -24.13 -23.26
C ALA A 489 19.48 -23.77 -23.59
N LEU A 490 19.96 -22.62 -23.09
CA LEU A 490 21.37 -22.20 -23.26
C LEU A 490 22.35 -23.13 -22.56
N SER A 491 21.96 -23.70 -21.43
CA SER A 491 22.79 -24.66 -20.69
C SER A 491 22.89 -26.01 -21.42
N ALA A 492 21.82 -26.43 -22.10
CA ALA A 492 21.75 -27.69 -22.84
C ALA A 492 22.40 -27.61 -24.24
N HIS A 493 22.16 -26.52 -24.97
CA HIS A 493 22.53 -26.38 -26.38
C HIS A 493 23.71 -25.43 -26.61
N GLY A 494 24.22 -24.79 -25.56
CA GLY A 494 25.29 -23.80 -25.64
C GLY A 494 24.85 -22.52 -26.35
N LEU A 495 25.82 -21.64 -26.61
CA LEU A 495 25.56 -20.33 -27.22
C LEU A 495 24.95 -20.39 -28.62
N GLN A 496 25.10 -21.50 -29.34
CA GLN A 496 24.57 -21.68 -30.69
C GLN A 496 23.04 -21.59 -30.71
N TRP A 497 22.38 -21.86 -29.58
CA TRP A 497 20.95 -21.64 -29.39
C TRP A 497 20.52 -20.19 -29.65
N LEU A 498 21.40 -19.20 -29.40
CA LEU A 498 21.12 -17.79 -29.68
C LEU A 498 21.02 -17.46 -31.17
N ASN A 499 21.52 -18.34 -32.05
CA ASN A 499 21.51 -18.16 -33.50
C ASN A 499 20.32 -18.85 -34.18
N VAL A 500 19.46 -19.52 -33.43
CA VAL A 500 18.21 -20.09 -33.97
C VAL A 500 17.25 -18.92 -34.20
N ALA A 501 17.08 -18.53 -35.46
CA ALA A 501 16.15 -17.47 -35.82
C ALA A 501 14.76 -17.78 -35.28
N GLU A 502 14.15 -16.82 -34.57
CA GLU A 502 12.74 -16.90 -34.24
C GLU A 502 11.95 -17.09 -35.56
N PRO A 503 10.98 -18.03 -35.63
CA PRO A 503 10.11 -18.14 -36.79
C PRO A 503 9.49 -16.78 -37.10
N ALA A 504 9.34 -16.41 -38.37
CA ALA A 504 8.74 -15.13 -38.76
C ALA A 504 7.35 -14.92 -38.11
N ASP A 505 6.62 -16.00 -37.83
CA ASP A 505 5.34 -15.99 -37.13
C ASP A 505 5.46 -15.61 -35.64
N ALA A 506 6.61 -15.86 -35.00
CA ALA A 506 6.91 -15.44 -33.63
C ALA A 506 7.25 -13.95 -33.56
N VAL A 507 7.84 -13.37 -34.60
CA VAL A 507 8.09 -11.92 -34.72
C VAL A 507 6.77 -11.18 -34.92
N VAL A 508 5.89 -11.69 -35.78
CA VAL A 508 4.52 -11.16 -35.94
C VAL A 508 3.70 -11.35 -34.67
N ALA A 509 3.80 -12.49 -33.98
CA ALA A 509 3.16 -12.68 -32.67
C ALA A 509 3.78 -11.81 -31.57
N ALA A 510 5.06 -11.45 -31.65
CA ALA A 510 5.72 -10.52 -30.74
C ALA A 510 5.33 -9.08 -31.02
N GLU A 511 5.14 -8.67 -32.28
CA GLU A 511 4.57 -7.37 -32.65
C GLU A 511 3.09 -7.26 -32.27
N ILE A 512 2.31 -8.34 -32.40
CA ILE A 512 0.92 -8.42 -31.91
C ILE A 512 0.87 -8.41 -30.36
N ARG A 513 1.84 -9.03 -29.67
CA ARG A 513 1.98 -8.93 -28.19
C ARG A 513 2.56 -7.60 -27.70
N ASN A 514 3.30 -6.88 -28.55
CA ASN A 514 3.85 -5.56 -28.29
C ASN A 514 2.87 -4.44 -28.69
N GLN A 515 1.74 -4.76 -29.31
CA GLN A 515 0.58 -3.88 -29.21
C GLN A 515 0.29 -3.70 -27.72
N PRO A 516 -0.07 -2.50 -27.24
CA PRO A 516 -0.62 -2.35 -25.91
C PRO A 516 -1.83 -3.28 -25.84
N VAL A 517 -1.64 -4.47 -25.26
CA VAL A 517 -2.74 -5.36 -24.95
C VAL A 517 -3.62 -4.52 -24.05
N GLU A 518 -4.84 -4.24 -24.51
CA GLU A 518 -5.91 -3.76 -23.64
C GLU A 518 -5.77 -4.59 -22.38
N ARG A 519 -5.45 -3.94 -21.25
CA ARG A 519 -5.62 -4.62 -19.98
C ARG A 519 -7.11 -4.87 -19.84
N SER A 520 -7.60 -5.97 -20.41
CA SER A 520 -8.85 -6.59 -20.03
C SER A 520 -8.64 -7.25 -18.66
N THR A 521 -8.15 -6.49 -17.68
CA THR A 521 -8.51 -6.76 -16.29
C THR A 521 -9.96 -6.36 -16.01
N SER A 522 -10.73 -6.09 -17.07
CA SER A 522 -12.17 -5.91 -17.09
C SER A 522 -12.91 -7.14 -17.64
N ASP A 523 -12.28 -8.31 -17.74
CA ASP A 523 -13.08 -9.48 -18.12
C ASP A 523 -13.90 -9.94 -16.91
N ILE A 524 -15.20 -9.65 -16.97
CA ILE A 524 -16.17 -10.11 -15.98
C ILE A 524 -16.16 -11.64 -15.93
N ASP A 525 -15.76 -12.31 -17.02
CA ASP A 525 -15.60 -13.76 -17.09
C ASP A 525 -14.39 -14.26 -16.30
N ASP A 526 -13.31 -13.47 -16.13
CA ASP A 526 -12.21 -13.80 -15.22
C ASP A 526 -12.59 -13.60 -13.74
N LEU A 527 -13.45 -12.62 -13.45
CA LEU A 527 -14.04 -12.42 -12.12
C LEU A 527 -15.07 -13.52 -11.78
N ILE A 528 -15.87 -13.95 -12.76
CA ILE A 528 -16.83 -15.05 -12.63
C ILE A 528 -16.11 -16.40 -12.56
N ASN A 529 -15.07 -16.64 -13.37
CA ASN A 529 -14.23 -17.83 -13.24
C ASN A 529 -13.48 -17.85 -11.90
N MET A 530 -13.07 -16.71 -11.35
CA MET A 530 -12.51 -16.64 -9.98
C MET A 530 -13.55 -16.93 -8.88
N LEU A 531 -14.83 -16.59 -9.09
CA LEU A 531 -15.91 -16.95 -8.18
C LEU A 531 -16.28 -18.44 -8.29
N LEU A 532 -16.35 -18.97 -9.52
CA LEU A 532 -16.68 -20.38 -9.80
C LEU A 532 -15.54 -21.33 -9.38
N LEU A 533 -14.27 -20.95 -9.53
CA LEU A 533 -13.13 -21.71 -9.04
C LEU A 533 -13.05 -21.72 -7.51
N GLN A 534 -13.45 -20.63 -6.83
CA GLN A 534 -13.59 -20.63 -5.37
C GLN A 534 -14.72 -21.55 -4.91
N GLU A 535 -15.86 -21.60 -5.61
CA GLU A 535 -16.93 -22.56 -5.32
C GLU A 535 -16.51 -24.01 -5.59
N GLU A 536 -15.79 -24.30 -6.68
CA GLU A 536 -15.28 -25.65 -6.94
C GLU A 536 -14.23 -26.10 -5.91
N GLU A 537 -13.34 -25.20 -5.48
CA GLU A 537 -12.29 -25.54 -4.51
C GLU A 537 -12.84 -25.64 -3.08
N GLN A 538 -13.90 -24.90 -2.76
CA GLN A 538 -14.65 -25.01 -1.50
C GLN A 538 -15.54 -26.26 -1.50
N ASN A 539 -16.16 -26.63 -2.63
CA ASN A 539 -16.91 -27.88 -2.80
C ASN A 539 -15.99 -29.12 -2.82
N ARG A 540 -14.77 -29.04 -3.37
CA ARG A 540 -13.76 -30.12 -3.27
C ARG A 540 -13.26 -30.29 -1.82
N ARG A 541 -13.09 -29.19 -1.07
CA ARG A 541 -12.73 -29.24 0.36
C ARG A 541 -13.87 -29.77 1.23
N SER A 542 -15.13 -29.47 0.91
CA SER A 542 -16.30 -30.05 1.58
C SER A 542 -16.50 -31.53 1.24
N ALA A 543 -16.25 -31.95 -0.01
CA ALA A 543 -16.33 -33.37 -0.41
C ALA A 543 -15.19 -34.23 0.17
N HIS A 544 -13.98 -33.67 0.38
CA HIS A 544 -12.88 -34.33 1.09
C HIS A 544 -13.03 -34.33 2.62
N GLN A 545 -14.03 -33.64 3.17
CA GLN A 545 -14.37 -33.67 4.61
C GLN A 545 -15.58 -34.57 4.93
N CYS A 546 -16.17 -35.24 3.95
CA CYS A 546 -17.27 -36.20 4.14
C CYS A 546 -16.94 -37.64 3.70
N THR A 547 -15.68 -38.02 3.66
CA THR A 547 -15.26 -39.44 3.62
C THR A 547 -14.23 -39.73 4.70
N GLU A 548 -14.72 -39.83 5.94
CA GLU A 548 -14.66 -41.00 6.84
C GLU A 548 -15.50 -40.70 8.09
#